data_AF-A0A973Q365-F1
#
_entry.id   AF-A0A973Q365-F1
#
_cell.length_a   1.000
_cell.length_b   1.000
_cell.length_c   1.000
_cell.angle_alpha   90.00
_cell.angle_beta   90.00
_cell.angle_gamma   90.00
#
_symmetry.space_group_name_H-M   'P 1'
#
loop_
_entity.id
_entity.type
_entity.pdbx_description
1 polymer ?
#
loop_
_entity_poly.entity_id
_entity_poly.type
_entity_poly.pdbx_seq_one_letter_code
_entity_poly.pdbx_strand_id
1 'polypeptide(L)'
;MSTTDTATGSTGTAPAAGRLTARRYTHPALTDQPVVRLVPDALGEAEDLALEFLGLVREGEPAEVGRARAEALGFPAWALVHDPANGHHALALVKEMERLARQARTKVGAAKEGFERLAAELGRTVPHFLPTFLEQVGRIMLDADNRTYAAAFFDKARQAEQVHSLELDEDRLRAVFMEFALGGALTVKALRHYVKGLAARLDGLSAWESFRRLCVERSAAGMPPYAGLAEDTRSLLRRSGLPKDAAAAAERELLWELLCSPAIGRAPATFWTSWRERLKEIAGAAAGGGAHDGGPAAGEVRRRLLELLPAPSGESSWRPSRFTPVWLELLAETGAETLLTGAAQDAADVGAPAAWLSRWGGHLVPRWGDTERSAATIALAGRMAGRLRSDAVPVALFASVPGQRYAALLDVLDVLLSEGVPVDLPPGLSRRLDLGPWLEDRTPGERDLAALAADPVLRPVLREAVGRSRHHPSGRPTLVVTAAPVLAELLG
;
A
#
# COMPACT_ATOMS: atom_id res chain seq x y z
N MET A 1 10.67 -11.89 46.62
CA MET A 1 9.38 -11.72 45.93
C MET A 1 9.31 -10.31 45.35
N SER A 2 9.78 -10.14 44.12
CA SER A 2 9.46 -8.97 43.29
C SER A 2 9.58 -9.41 41.85
N THR A 3 8.41 -9.67 41.24
CA THR A 3 8.25 -9.99 39.82
C THR A 3 8.27 -8.68 39.04
N THR A 4 9.32 -8.47 38.26
CA THR A 4 9.36 -7.48 37.18
C THR A 4 8.59 -8.04 35.99
N ASP A 5 7.44 -7.43 35.71
CA ASP A 5 6.64 -7.73 34.53
C ASP A 5 7.19 -6.92 33.34
N THR A 6 7.65 -7.64 32.31
CA THR A 6 8.22 -7.08 31.09
C THR A 6 7.15 -7.19 30.02
N ALA A 7 6.40 -6.11 29.79
CA ALA A 7 5.40 -6.05 28.72
C ALA A 7 5.97 -5.31 27.51
N THR A 8 6.52 -6.09 26.59
CA THR A 8 6.83 -5.70 25.21
C THR A 8 5.53 -5.39 24.48
N GLY A 9 5.26 -4.11 24.22
CA GLY A 9 4.08 -3.63 23.50
C GLY A 9 4.41 -3.20 22.08
N SER A 10 3.98 -4.00 21.11
CA SER A 10 3.84 -3.64 19.69
C SER A 10 3.11 -2.30 19.54
N THR A 11 3.80 -1.26 19.07
CA THR A 11 3.19 0.02 18.70
C THR A 11 2.58 -0.10 17.31
N GLY A 12 1.38 -0.69 17.23
CA GLY A 12 0.45 -0.30 16.20
C GLY A 12 0.19 1.20 16.32
N THR A 13 0.26 1.93 15.21
CA THR A 13 0.06 3.38 15.15
C THR A 13 -1.37 3.75 15.56
N ALA A 14 -1.63 3.76 16.86
CA ALA A 14 -2.76 4.46 17.43
C ALA A 14 -2.54 5.97 17.17
N PRO A 15 -3.57 6.74 16.82
CA PRO A 15 -3.44 8.19 16.75
C PRO A 15 -2.93 8.68 18.11
N ALA A 16 -1.93 9.57 18.11
CA ALA A 16 -1.36 10.11 19.35
C ALA A 16 -2.50 10.61 20.26
N ALA A 17 -2.61 10.03 21.46
CA ALA A 17 -3.66 10.38 22.41
C ALA A 17 -3.28 11.69 23.11
N GLY A 18 -4.01 12.77 22.84
CA GLY A 18 -3.90 14.04 23.53
C GLY A 18 -4.66 14.04 24.86
N ARG A 19 -4.44 15.09 25.67
CA ARG A 19 -5.23 15.34 26.89
C ARG A 19 -6.61 15.89 26.53
N LEU A 20 -7.64 15.42 27.22
CA LEU A 20 -8.99 16.01 27.18
C LEU A 20 -9.17 16.89 28.42
N THR A 21 -9.53 18.16 28.20
CA THR A 21 -9.74 19.14 29.26
C THR A 21 -11.21 19.49 29.42
N ALA A 22 -11.67 19.63 30.66
CA ALA A 22 -12.94 20.27 30.98
C ALA A 22 -12.68 21.75 31.25
N ARG A 23 -13.36 22.61 30.50
CA ARG A 23 -13.27 24.07 30.58
C ARG A 23 -14.63 24.63 30.96
N ARG A 24 -14.66 25.46 32.00
CA ARG A 24 -15.87 26.03 32.57
C ARG A 24 -16.00 27.49 32.16
N TYR A 25 -17.21 27.91 31.80
CA TYR A 25 -17.51 29.26 31.35
C TYR A 25 -18.77 29.78 32.01
N THR A 26 -18.81 31.10 32.20
CA THR A 26 -19.96 31.84 32.75
C THR A 26 -20.42 32.89 31.75
N HIS A 27 -21.71 33.22 31.78
CA HIS A 27 -22.28 34.28 30.96
C HIS A 27 -23.24 35.12 31.81
N PRO A 28 -23.26 36.46 31.70
CA PRO A 28 -24.15 37.30 32.51
C PRO A 28 -25.64 36.96 32.40
N ALA A 29 -26.07 36.42 31.25
CA ALA A 29 -27.44 35.95 31.04
C ALA A 29 -27.73 34.51 31.54
N LEU A 30 -26.72 33.79 32.04
CA LEU A 30 -26.81 32.40 32.55
C LEU A 30 -26.34 32.34 34.02
N THR A 31 -26.84 33.24 34.86
CA THR A 31 -26.32 33.56 36.21
C THR A 31 -26.02 32.35 37.10
N ASP A 32 -26.80 31.27 37.04
CA ASP A 32 -26.61 30.08 37.89
C ASP A 32 -26.25 28.80 37.10
N GLN A 33 -25.97 28.92 35.79
CA GLN A 33 -25.74 27.78 34.91
C GLN A 33 -24.41 27.91 34.16
N PRO A 34 -23.32 27.38 34.74
CA PRO A 34 -22.03 27.35 34.06
C PRO A 34 -22.09 26.41 32.85
N VAL A 35 -21.49 26.83 31.75
CA VAL A 35 -21.30 25.98 30.57
C VAL A 35 -19.97 25.25 30.72
N VAL A 36 -19.99 23.92 30.64
CA VAL A 36 -18.76 23.12 30.65
C VAL A 36 -18.56 22.49 29.28
N ARG A 37 -17.38 22.70 28.70
CA ARG A 37 -17.00 22.09 27.42
C ARG A 37 -15.81 21.16 27.59
N LEU A 38 -15.91 20.00 26.94
CA LEU A 38 -14.84 19.02 26.87
C LEU A 38 -14.07 19.24 25.57
N VAL A 39 -12.81 19.66 25.68
CA VAL A 39 -12.01 20.09 24.54
C VAL A 39 -10.63 19.46 24.61
N PRO A 40 -10.11 18.87 23.51
CA PRO A 40 -8.71 18.48 23.43
C PRO A 40 -7.82 19.67 23.79
N ASP A 41 -6.80 19.44 24.62
CA ASP A 41 -5.98 20.52 25.19
C ASP A 41 -5.38 21.45 24.12
N ALA A 42 -4.96 20.88 22.99
CA ALA A 42 -4.40 21.60 21.85
C ALA A 42 -5.40 22.57 21.15
N LEU A 43 -6.71 22.35 21.31
CA LEU A 43 -7.77 23.23 20.78
C LEU A 43 -8.29 24.21 21.83
N GLY A 44 -7.77 24.12 23.06
CA GLY A 44 -8.28 24.79 24.22
C GLY A 44 -8.32 26.31 24.12
N GLU A 45 -7.20 26.91 23.72
CA GLU A 45 -7.09 28.37 23.55
C GLU A 45 -8.06 28.90 22.50
N ALA A 46 -8.22 28.17 21.39
CA ALA A 46 -9.15 28.53 20.33
C ALA A 46 -10.61 28.48 20.82
N GLU A 47 -10.96 27.49 21.65
CA GLU A 47 -12.29 27.41 22.26
C GLU A 47 -12.53 28.58 23.20
N ASP A 48 -11.54 28.92 24.03
CA ASP A 48 -11.63 30.03 24.98
C ASP A 48 -11.93 31.34 24.23
N LEU A 49 -11.18 31.62 23.15
CA LEU A 49 -11.37 32.80 22.29
C LEU A 49 -12.73 32.79 21.56
N ALA A 50 -13.19 31.62 21.09
CA ALA A 50 -14.48 31.49 20.41
C ALA A 50 -15.66 31.77 21.36
N LEU A 51 -15.57 31.31 22.60
CA LEU A 51 -16.60 31.52 23.61
C LEU A 51 -16.58 32.93 24.18
N GLU A 52 -15.40 33.54 24.33
CA GLU A 52 -15.27 34.95 24.70
C GLU A 52 -15.99 35.86 23.70
N PHE A 53 -15.90 35.56 22.40
CA PHE A 53 -16.66 36.28 21.37
C PHE A 53 -18.19 36.19 21.54
N LEU A 54 -18.68 35.09 22.12
CA LEU A 54 -20.10 34.89 22.45
C LEU A 54 -20.47 35.49 23.82
N GLY A 55 -19.54 36.19 24.48
CA GLY A 55 -19.74 36.81 25.80
C GLY A 55 -19.53 35.85 26.98
N LEU A 56 -19.04 34.63 26.74
CA LEU A 56 -18.75 33.65 27.78
C LEU A 56 -17.32 33.82 28.29
N VAL A 57 -17.16 33.97 29.61
CA VAL A 57 -15.85 34.14 30.25
C VAL A 57 -15.42 32.85 30.93
N ARG A 58 -14.19 32.40 30.67
CA ARG A 58 -13.61 31.21 31.31
C ARG A 58 -13.48 31.42 32.82
N GLU A 59 -13.93 30.44 33.58
CA GLU A 59 -13.84 30.41 35.03
C GLU A 59 -12.88 29.30 35.47
N GLY A 60 -11.75 29.69 36.08
CA GLY A 60 -10.73 28.77 36.56
C GLY A 60 -9.80 28.20 35.48
N GLU A 61 -8.92 27.30 35.92
CA GLU A 61 -7.98 26.59 35.04
C GLU A 61 -8.63 25.34 34.42
N PRO A 62 -8.26 24.96 33.17
CA PRO A 62 -8.74 23.72 32.56
C PRO A 62 -8.36 22.50 33.40
N ALA A 63 -9.34 21.65 33.69
CA ALA A 63 -9.11 20.39 34.42
C ALA A 63 -8.90 19.23 33.43
N GLU A 64 -7.82 18.48 33.57
CA GLU A 64 -7.64 17.24 32.79
C GLU A 64 -8.66 16.18 33.25
N VAL A 65 -9.50 15.72 32.34
CA VAL A 65 -10.59 14.77 32.62
C VAL A 65 -10.48 13.47 31.82
N GLY A 66 -9.47 13.35 30.97
CA GLY A 66 -9.22 12.12 30.23
C GLY A 66 -8.29 12.30 29.03
N ARG A 67 -8.45 11.41 28.05
CA ARG A 67 -7.69 11.43 26.80
C ARG A 67 -8.63 11.63 25.61
N ALA A 68 -8.15 12.36 24.61
CA ALA A 68 -8.83 12.57 23.34
C ALA A 68 -7.88 12.26 22.18
N ARG A 69 -8.43 12.13 20.97
CA ARG A 69 -7.60 12.09 19.77
C ARG A 69 -6.87 13.43 19.62
N ALA A 70 -5.57 13.42 19.36
CA ALA A 70 -4.87 14.64 18.98
C ALA A 70 -5.41 15.11 17.62
N GLU A 71 -5.95 16.32 17.58
CA GLU A 71 -6.47 16.98 16.39
C GLU A 71 -5.67 18.26 16.13
N ALA A 72 -5.26 18.47 14.87
CA ALA A 72 -4.64 19.71 14.47
C ALA A 72 -5.70 20.83 14.45
N LEU A 73 -5.28 22.06 14.78
CA LEU A 73 -6.13 23.25 14.68
C LEU A 73 -6.63 23.43 13.24
N GLY A 74 -7.92 23.15 13.03
CA GLY A 74 -8.64 23.42 11.79
C GLY A 74 -9.24 24.84 11.76
N PHE A 75 -9.94 25.19 10.69
CA PHE A 75 -10.71 26.43 10.63
C PHE A 75 -12.04 26.26 11.39
N PRO A 76 -12.48 27.23 12.22
CA PRO A 76 -11.93 28.57 12.45
C PRO A 76 -10.89 28.64 13.59
N ALA A 77 -10.71 27.58 14.36
CA ALA A 77 -9.87 27.55 15.56
C ALA A 77 -8.43 28.07 15.32
N TRP A 78 -7.83 27.68 14.19
CA TRP A 78 -6.52 28.17 13.77
C TRP A 78 -6.47 29.69 13.63
N ALA A 79 -7.50 30.30 13.02
CA ALA A 79 -7.56 31.74 12.80
C ALA A 79 -7.68 32.51 14.11
N LEU A 80 -8.43 31.98 15.09
CA LEU A 80 -8.56 32.60 16.41
C LEU A 80 -7.22 32.63 17.14
N VAL A 81 -6.44 31.55 17.07
CA VAL A 81 -5.14 31.46 17.76
C VAL A 81 -4.05 32.27 17.05
N HIS A 82 -3.99 32.22 15.72
CA HIS A 82 -2.87 32.79 14.96
C HIS A 82 -3.11 34.24 14.52
N ASP A 83 -4.37 34.68 14.44
CA ASP A 83 -4.73 36.06 14.12
C ASP A 83 -6.05 36.47 14.82
N PRO A 84 -6.02 36.63 16.17
CA PRO A 84 -7.20 36.99 16.94
C PRO A 84 -7.86 38.29 16.46
N ALA A 85 -7.07 39.26 15.97
CA ALA A 85 -7.55 40.56 15.50
C ALA A 85 -8.54 40.41 14.33
N ASN A 86 -8.30 39.45 13.44
CA ASN A 86 -9.18 39.15 12.31
C ASN A 86 -10.10 37.94 12.55
N GLY A 87 -10.06 37.33 13.75
CA GLY A 87 -10.81 36.12 14.09
C GLY A 87 -12.32 36.22 13.90
N HIS A 88 -12.89 37.43 14.02
CA HIS A 88 -14.30 37.70 13.75
C HIS A 88 -14.71 37.37 12.31
N HIS A 89 -13.81 37.54 11.32
CA HIS A 89 -14.05 37.11 9.94
C HIS A 89 -14.21 35.59 9.83
N ALA A 90 -13.46 34.83 10.64
CA ALA A 90 -13.57 33.37 10.65
C ALA A 90 -14.85 32.89 11.34
N LEU A 91 -15.21 33.50 12.47
CA LEU A 91 -16.43 33.19 13.21
C LEU A 91 -17.70 33.50 12.40
N ALA A 92 -17.70 34.57 11.60
CA ALA A 92 -18.82 34.93 10.74
C ALA A 92 -19.19 33.84 9.72
N LEU A 93 -18.24 32.97 9.34
CA LEU A 93 -18.46 31.91 8.35
C LEU A 93 -19.00 30.60 8.94
N VAL A 94 -18.88 30.38 10.26
CA VAL A 94 -19.16 29.09 10.91
C VAL A 94 -20.57 28.60 10.62
N LYS A 95 -21.57 29.47 10.74
CA LYS A 95 -22.98 29.11 10.52
C LYS A 95 -23.23 28.61 9.09
N GLU A 96 -22.70 29.31 8.09
CA GLU A 96 -22.86 28.91 6.69
C GLU A 96 -22.04 27.66 6.36
N MET A 97 -20.86 27.50 6.95
CA MET A 97 -20.07 26.27 6.82
C MET A 97 -20.82 25.06 7.37
N GLU A 98 -21.42 25.15 8.56
CA GLU A 98 -22.21 24.06 9.13
C GLU A 98 -23.42 23.71 8.26
N ARG A 99 -24.10 24.73 7.72
CA ARG A 99 -25.22 24.53 6.79
C ARG A 99 -24.77 23.78 5.53
N LEU A 100 -23.64 24.18 4.93
CA LEU A 100 -23.08 23.54 3.75
C LEU A 100 -22.54 22.14 4.03
N ALA A 101 -21.97 21.90 5.22
CA ALA A 101 -21.51 20.57 5.64
C ALA A 101 -22.66 19.57 5.74
N ARG A 102 -23.81 19.98 6.33
CA ARG A 102 -25.03 19.17 6.33
C ARG A 102 -25.54 18.90 4.91
N GLN A 103 -25.47 19.91 4.05
CA GLN A 103 -25.87 19.81 2.64
C GLN A 103 -24.96 18.87 1.83
N ALA A 104 -23.66 18.79 2.15
CA ALA A 104 -22.69 17.97 1.42
C ALA A 104 -23.06 16.47 1.40
N ARG A 105 -23.71 15.97 2.45
CA ARG A 105 -24.16 14.57 2.56
C ARG A 105 -25.26 14.18 1.56
N THR A 106 -26.00 15.16 1.03
CA THR A 106 -27.16 14.90 0.15
C THR A 106 -27.06 15.59 -1.20
N LYS A 107 -26.44 16.77 -1.26
CA LYS A 107 -26.33 17.63 -2.46
C LYS A 107 -24.91 18.17 -2.57
N VAL A 108 -23.95 17.27 -2.80
CA VAL A 108 -22.52 17.58 -2.75
C VAL A 108 -22.06 18.64 -3.77
N GLY A 109 -22.67 18.69 -4.97
CA GLY A 109 -22.37 19.72 -5.97
C GLY A 109 -22.75 21.13 -5.51
N ALA A 110 -23.96 21.31 -4.97
CA ALA A 110 -24.41 22.59 -4.45
C ALA A 110 -23.66 23.01 -3.18
N ALA A 111 -23.24 22.05 -2.35
CA ALA A 111 -22.36 22.33 -1.21
C ALA A 111 -20.99 22.82 -1.67
N LYS A 112 -20.39 22.17 -2.67
CA LYS A 112 -19.12 22.60 -3.29
C LYS A 112 -19.21 24.05 -3.80
N GLU A 113 -20.24 24.38 -4.57
CA GLU A 113 -20.42 25.75 -5.08
C GLU A 113 -20.55 26.77 -3.94
N GLY A 114 -21.28 26.41 -2.87
CA GLY A 114 -21.38 27.22 -1.67
C GLY A 114 -20.02 27.49 -1.02
N PHE A 115 -19.21 26.45 -0.82
CA PHE A 115 -17.86 26.59 -0.25
C PHE A 115 -16.92 27.37 -1.16
N GLU A 116 -17.05 27.24 -2.49
CA GLU A 116 -16.27 28.04 -3.45
C GLU A 116 -16.60 29.53 -3.37
N ARG A 117 -17.88 29.89 -3.13
CA ARG A 117 -18.25 31.29 -2.88
C ARG A 117 -17.67 31.83 -1.58
N LEU A 118 -17.76 31.07 -0.48
CA LEU A 118 -17.17 31.48 0.80
C LEU A 118 -15.64 31.63 0.68
N ALA A 119 -14.97 30.73 -0.03
CA ALA A 119 -13.54 30.83 -0.32
C ALA A 119 -13.19 32.10 -1.10
N ALA A 120 -14.00 32.46 -2.10
CA ALA A 120 -13.78 33.66 -2.91
C ALA A 120 -13.97 34.95 -2.09
N GLU A 121 -14.94 34.97 -1.17
CA GLU A 121 -15.15 36.10 -0.26
C GLU A 121 -13.96 36.23 0.72
N LEU A 122 -13.58 35.13 1.37
CA LEU A 122 -12.46 35.08 2.31
C LEU A 122 -11.14 35.50 1.65
N GLY A 123 -10.89 35.07 0.41
CA GLY A 123 -9.69 35.43 -0.35
C GLY A 123 -9.59 36.93 -0.68
N ARG A 124 -10.69 37.69 -0.65
CA ARG A 124 -10.67 39.15 -0.87
C ARG A 124 -10.39 39.94 0.41
N THR A 125 -10.70 39.37 1.57
CA THR A 125 -10.65 40.07 2.86
C THR A 125 -9.43 39.64 3.68
N VAL A 126 -9.28 38.33 3.90
CA VAL A 126 -8.25 37.72 4.76
C VAL A 126 -7.63 36.49 4.06
N PRO A 127 -6.84 36.70 3.00
CA PRO A 127 -6.34 35.62 2.15
C PRO A 127 -5.47 34.59 2.88
N HIS A 128 -4.83 34.95 3.99
CA HIS A 128 -4.06 34.03 4.82
C HIS A 128 -4.91 32.98 5.57
N PHE A 129 -6.23 33.18 5.68
CA PHE A 129 -7.15 32.15 6.22
C PHE A 129 -7.57 31.12 5.17
N LEU A 130 -7.37 31.42 3.90
CA LEU A 130 -7.88 30.63 2.78
C LEU A 130 -7.34 29.19 2.78
N PRO A 131 -6.05 28.90 3.02
CA PRO A 131 -5.55 27.52 3.04
C PRO A 131 -6.24 26.69 4.12
N THR A 132 -6.27 27.18 5.37
CA THR A 132 -6.87 26.46 6.50
C THR A 132 -8.37 26.28 6.34
N PHE A 133 -9.07 27.26 5.76
CA PHE A 133 -10.47 27.14 5.39
C PHE A 133 -10.69 26.03 4.34
N LEU A 134 -9.93 26.05 3.24
CA LEU A 134 -10.06 25.07 2.16
C LEU A 134 -9.70 23.65 2.62
N GLU A 135 -8.72 23.49 3.51
CA GLU A 135 -8.42 22.22 4.18
C GLU A 135 -9.62 21.73 5.00
N GLN A 136 -10.25 22.62 5.77
CA GLN A 136 -11.44 22.26 6.55
C GLN A 136 -12.62 21.85 5.65
N VAL A 137 -12.80 22.53 4.52
CA VAL A 137 -13.77 22.10 3.50
C VAL A 137 -13.41 20.72 2.93
N GLY A 138 -12.13 20.46 2.70
CA GLY A 138 -11.66 19.14 2.28
C GLY A 138 -12.00 18.04 3.28
N ARG A 139 -11.86 18.29 4.59
CA ARG A 139 -12.29 17.36 5.66
C ARG A 139 -13.79 17.11 5.63
N ILE A 140 -14.60 18.17 5.46
CA ILE A 140 -16.07 18.04 5.30
C ILE A 140 -16.42 17.17 4.09
N MET A 141 -15.68 17.28 2.99
CA MET A 141 -15.90 16.45 1.80
C MET A 141 -15.47 14.99 2.02
N LEU A 142 -14.41 14.74 2.81
CA LEU A 142 -14.04 13.40 3.25
C LEU A 142 -15.15 12.76 4.11
N ASP A 143 -15.71 13.52 5.06
CA ASP A 143 -16.82 13.07 5.90
C ASP A 143 -18.11 12.80 5.12
N ALA A 144 -18.23 13.38 3.92
CA ALA A 144 -19.30 13.13 2.97
C ALA A 144 -18.94 12.06 1.92
N ASP A 145 -17.86 11.29 2.14
CA ASP A 145 -17.34 10.25 1.25
C ASP A 145 -16.98 10.73 -0.17
N ASN A 146 -16.78 12.03 -0.37
CA ASN A 146 -16.42 12.61 -1.66
C ASN A 146 -14.92 12.95 -1.75
N ARG A 147 -14.13 11.90 -1.98
CA ARG A 147 -12.66 11.99 -2.12
C ARG A 147 -12.22 12.89 -3.29
N THR A 148 -13.00 12.93 -4.37
CA THR A 148 -12.71 13.76 -5.55
C THR A 148 -12.74 15.25 -5.21
N TYR A 149 -13.78 15.70 -4.50
CA TYR A 149 -13.85 17.10 -4.09
C TYR A 149 -12.92 17.42 -2.93
N ALA A 150 -12.72 16.49 -2.00
CA ALA A 150 -11.70 16.65 -0.96
C ALA A 150 -10.32 16.92 -1.57
N ALA A 151 -9.91 16.13 -2.58
CA ALA A 151 -8.65 16.34 -3.30
C ALA A 151 -8.62 17.69 -4.02
N ALA A 152 -9.73 18.10 -4.65
CA ALA A 152 -9.81 19.39 -5.33
C ALA A 152 -9.67 20.58 -4.36
N PHE A 153 -10.27 20.51 -3.17
CA PHE A 153 -10.14 21.56 -2.15
C PHE A 153 -8.75 21.57 -1.52
N PHE A 154 -8.13 20.40 -1.30
CA PHE A 154 -6.72 20.32 -0.91
C PHE A 154 -5.80 21.01 -1.93
N ASP A 155 -5.96 20.71 -3.22
CA ASP A 155 -5.17 21.33 -4.30
C ASP A 155 -5.37 22.85 -4.34
N LYS A 156 -6.59 23.34 -4.08
CA LYS A 156 -6.87 24.78 -3.98
C LYS A 156 -6.22 25.43 -2.76
N ALA A 157 -6.14 24.73 -1.62
CA ALA A 157 -5.43 25.23 -0.44
C ALA A 157 -3.95 25.47 -0.78
N ARG A 158 -3.32 24.51 -1.45
CA ARG A 158 -1.92 24.63 -1.91
C ARG A 158 -1.74 25.73 -2.97
N GLN A 159 -2.73 25.96 -3.83
CA GLN A 159 -2.71 27.07 -4.78
C GLN A 159 -2.84 28.43 -4.09
N ALA A 160 -3.70 28.55 -3.08
CA ALA A 160 -3.87 29.78 -2.31
C ALA A 160 -2.56 30.21 -1.63
N GLU A 161 -1.85 29.26 -1.03
CA GLU A 161 -0.52 29.49 -0.44
C GLU A 161 0.47 30.08 -1.45
N GLN A 162 0.48 29.56 -2.68
CA GLN A 162 1.38 30.02 -3.73
C GLN A 162 0.98 31.38 -4.29
N VAL A 163 -0.31 31.57 -4.57
CA VAL A 163 -0.84 32.83 -5.12
C VAL A 163 -0.62 33.99 -4.15
N HIS A 164 -0.76 33.73 -2.84
CA HIS A 164 -0.62 34.75 -1.81
C HIS A 164 0.77 34.78 -1.15
N SER A 165 1.71 33.92 -1.59
CA SER A 165 3.07 33.81 -1.02
C SER A 165 3.08 33.69 0.50
N LEU A 166 2.18 32.87 1.04
CA LEU A 166 2.01 32.70 2.48
C LEU A 166 3.19 31.93 3.08
N GLU A 167 3.55 32.26 4.31
CA GLU A 167 4.52 31.47 5.08
C GLU A 167 3.95 30.09 5.39
N LEU A 168 4.81 29.08 5.31
CA LEU A 168 4.41 27.68 5.41
C LEU A 168 5.18 27.01 6.53
N ASP A 169 4.43 26.47 7.49
CA ASP A 169 4.93 25.50 8.45
C ASP A 169 4.99 24.12 7.76
N GLU A 170 6.22 23.61 7.56
CA GLU A 170 6.46 22.33 6.89
C GLU A 170 5.92 21.12 7.65
N ASP A 171 5.95 21.17 8.99
CA ASP A 171 5.45 20.09 9.82
C ASP A 171 3.93 20.02 9.77
N ARG A 172 3.25 21.17 9.84
CA ARG A 172 1.81 21.27 9.62
C ARG A 172 1.43 20.83 8.21
N LEU A 173 2.16 21.31 7.19
CA LEU A 173 1.87 20.97 5.80
C LEU A 173 2.00 19.47 5.55
N ARG A 174 3.06 18.84 6.06
CA ARG A 174 3.24 17.37 5.99
C ARG A 174 2.11 16.64 6.72
N ALA A 175 1.71 17.10 7.91
CA ALA A 175 0.63 16.49 8.67
C ALA A 175 -0.71 16.52 7.90
N VAL A 176 -1.08 17.67 7.32
CA VAL A 176 -2.29 17.79 6.50
C VAL A 176 -2.16 16.95 5.21
N PHE A 177 -0.98 16.94 4.60
CA PHE A 177 -0.73 16.10 3.42
C PHE A 177 -0.96 14.61 3.74
N MET A 178 -0.47 14.13 4.88
CA MET A 178 -0.67 12.76 5.36
C MET A 178 -2.14 12.47 5.70
N GLU A 179 -2.84 13.41 6.31
CA GLU A 179 -4.27 13.32 6.60
C GLU A 179 -5.08 13.05 5.32
N PHE A 180 -4.90 13.88 4.28
CA PHE A 180 -5.60 13.74 3.01
C PHE A 180 -5.16 12.50 2.24
N ALA A 181 -3.90 12.10 2.37
CA ALA A 181 -3.40 10.86 1.80
C ALA A 181 -4.09 9.63 2.40
N LEU A 182 -4.20 9.57 3.73
CA LEU A 182 -4.92 8.52 4.46
C LEU A 182 -6.42 8.51 4.12
N GLY A 183 -7.02 9.69 3.90
CA GLY A 183 -8.39 9.83 3.40
C GLY A 183 -8.60 9.41 1.94
N GLY A 184 -7.53 9.04 1.21
CA GLY A 184 -7.59 8.72 -0.22
C GLY A 184 -7.92 9.92 -1.11
N ALA A 185 -7.74 11.14 -0.60
CA ALA A 185 -8.03 12.41 -1.28
C ALA A 185 -6.75 13.13 -1.70
N LEU A 186 -5.74 12.37 -2.14
CA LEU A 186 -4.48 12.91 -2.59
C LEU A 186 -4.09 12.32 -3.95
N THR A 187 -3.90 13.18 -4.93
CA THR A 187 -3.48 12.77 -6.28
C THR A 187 -1.96 12.63 -6.37
N VAL A 188 -1.48 11.82 -7.32
CA VAL A 188 -0.03 11.74 -7.64
C VAL A 188 0.51 13.12 -8.08
N LYS A 189 -0.33 13.94 -8.72
CA LYS A 189 0.02 15.31 -9.12
C LYS A 189 0.25 16.20 -7.90
N ALA A 190 -0.65 16.15 -6.90
CA ALA A 190 -0.49 16.90 -5.65
C ALA A 190 0.79 16.49 -4.91
N LEU A 191 1.10 15.20 -4.89
CA LEU A 191 2.35 14.68 -4.34
C LEU A 191 3.58 15.24 -5.06
N ARG A 192 3.63 15.17 -6.39
CA ARG A 192 4.75 15.73 -7.16
C ARG A 192 4.90 17.24 -6.99
N HIS A 193 3.79 17.95 -6.87
CA HIS A 193 3.78 19.39 -6.60
C HIS A 193 4.34 19.70 -5.21
N TYR A 194 3.97 18.93 -4.19
CA TYR A 194 4.55 19.01 -2.84
C TYR A 194 6.06 18.78 -2.86
N VAL A 195 6.54 17.72 -3.53
CA VAL A 195 7.97 17.42 -3.68
C VAL A 195 8.72 18.59 -4.36
N LYS A 196 8.15 19.15 -5.42
CA LYS A 196 8.71 20.33 -6.08
C LYS A 196 8.76 21.55 -5.15
N GLY A 197 7.74 21.72 -4.31
CA GLY A 197 7.65 22.78 -3.31
C GLY A 197 8.70 22.66 -2.20
N LEU A 198 9.02 21.45 -1.74
CA LEU A 198 10.13 21.20 -0.81
C LEU A 198 11.45 21.68 -1.41
N ALA A 199 11.76 21.25 -2.64
CA ALA A 199 13.00 21.60 -3.32
C ALA A 199 13.14 23.09 -3.68
N ALA A 200 12.04 23.86 -3.63
CA ALA A 200 12.03 25.29 -3.90
C ALA A 200 12.16 26.14 -2.63
N ARG A 201 11.74 25.62 -1.47
CA ARG A 201 11.68 26.36 -0.20
C ARG A 201 12.77 25.98 0.79
N LEU A 202 13.24 24.73 0.74
CA LEU A 202 14.23 24.20 1.67
C LEU A 202 15.60 24.07 1.00
N ASP A 203 16.66 24.06 1.82
CA ASP A 203 17.96 23.61 1.35
C ASP A 203 17.90 22.13 0.91
N GLY A 204 18.89 21.71 0.14
CA GLY A 204 18.86 20.39 -0.50
C GLY A 204 18.82 19.23 0.49
N LEU A 205 19.48 19.34 1.64
CA LEU A 205 19.52 18.26 2.63
C LEU A 205 18.18 18.18 3.37
N SER A 206 17.66 19.31 3.85
CA SER A 206 16.35 19.38 4.51
C SER A 206 15.21 18.94 3.58
N ALA A 207 15.29 19.27 2.28
CA ALA A 207 14.32 18.80 1.28
C ALA A 207 14.36 17.28 1.10
N TRP A 208 15.56 16.69 1.06
CA TRP A 208 15.74 15.24 0.99
C TRP A 208 15.18 14.54 2.24
N GLU A 209 15.54 15.01 3.43
CA GLU A 209 15.09 14.42 4.70
C GLU A 209 13.56 14.49 4.84
N SER A 210 12.97 15.65 4.52
CA SER A 210 11.53 15.85 4.52
C SER A 210 10.81 14.91 3.55
N PHE A 211 11.39 14.70 2.36
CA PHE A 211 10.85 13.78 1.37
C PHE A 211 10.96 12.31 1.79
N ARG A 212 12.13 11.87 2.28
CA ARG A 212 12.35 10.51 2.80
C ARG A 212 11.35 10.19 3.90
N ARG A 213 11.20 11.10 4.88
CA ARG A 213 10.23 10.97 5.98
C ARG A 213 8.81 10.80 5.45
N LEU A 214 8.38 11.65 4.50
CA LEU A 214 7.06 11.52 3.88
C LEU A 214 6.88 10.15 3.21
N CYS A 215 7.84 9.68 2.42
CA CYS A 215 7.74 8.40 1.72
C CYS A 215 7.60 7.22 2.70
N VAL A 216 8.43 7.20 3.75
CA VAL A 216 8.40 6.14 4.77
C VAL A 216 7.09 6.17 5.55
N GLU A 217 6.65 7.34 6.03
CA GLU A 217 5.39 7.49 6.77
C GLU A 217 4.19 7.04 5.91
N ARG A 218 4.15 7.43 4.62
CA ARG A 218 3.11 7.01 3.68
C ARG A 218 3.07 5.49 3.50
N SER A 219 4.23 4.88 3.30
CA SER A 219 4.32 3.44 3.05
C SER A 219 4.05 2.62 4.31
N ALA A 220 4.50 3.08 5.48
CA ALA A 220 4.13 2.52 6.78
C ALA A 220 2.62 2.60 7.03
N ALA A 221 1.98 3.70 6.62
CA ALA A 221 0.54 3.92 6.68
C ALA A 221 -0.28 3.10 5.65
N GLY A 222 0.35 2.20 4.90
CA GLY A 222 -0.36 1.31 3.98
C GLY A 222 -0.58 1.91 2.58
N MET A 223 0.07 3.00 2.20
CA MET A 223 0.01 3.54 0.84
C MET A 223 1.20 3.04 0.00
N PRO A 224 0.97 2.48 -1.21
CA PRO A 224 2.07 2.01 -2.03
C PRO A 224 2.95 3.19 -2.49
N PRO A 225 4.26 2.96 -2.71
CA PRO A 225 5.10 3.87 -3.45
C PRO A 225 4.47 4.28 -4.79
N TYR A 226 4.64 5.55 -5.17
CA TYR A 226 4.15 6.04 -6.46
C TYR A 226 5.19 5.80 -7.56
N ALA A 227 4.72 5.75 -8.81
CA ALA A 227 5.54 5.40 -9.98
C ALA A 227 6.82 6.25 -10.14
N GLY A 228 6.76 7.54 -9.80
CA GLY A 228 7.84 8.51 -10.00
C GLY A 228 8.83 8.65 -8.83
N LEU A 229 8.73 7.79 -7.82
CA LEU A 229 9.46 7.96 -6.56
C LEU A 229 10.98 7.86 -6.76
N ALA A 230 11.45 6.98 -7.63
CA ALA A 230 12.88 6.81 -7.90
C ALA A 230 13.50 8.06 -8.53
N GLU A 231 12.82 8.67 -9.50
CA GLU A 231 13.29 9.87 -10.17
C GLU A 231 13.34 11.06 -9.21
N ASP A 232 12.30 11.22 -8.39
CA ASP A 232 12.22 12.29 -7.39
C ASP A 232 13.29 12.11 -6.30
N THR A 233 13.51 10.87 -5.82
CA THR A 233 14.59 10.50 -4.89
C THR A 233 15.95 10.93 -5.43
N ARG A 234 16.30 10.48 -6.64
CA ARG A 234 17.60 10.78 -7.25
C ARG A 234 17.76 12.27 -7.55
N SER A 235 16.65 12.96 -7.87
CA SER A 235 16.66 14.41 -8.10
C SER A 235 17.00 15.19 -6.83
N LEU A 236 16.37 14.83 -5.71
CA LEU A 236 16.62 15.46 -4.41
C LEU A 236 18.01 15.15 -3.87
N LEU A 237 18.46 13.89 -3.97
CA LEU A 237 19.81 13.48 -3.56
C LEU A 237 20.91 14.21 -4.35
N ARG A 238 20.69 14.50 -5.63
CA ARG A 238 21.64 15.33 -6.40
C ARG A 238 21.71 16.78 -5.91
N ARG A 239 20.61 17.30 -5.34
CA ARG A 239 20.52 18.67 -4.83
C ARG A 239 20.95 18.80 -3.38
N SER A 240 21.03 17.70 -2.63
CA SER A 240 21.38 17.73 -1.21
C SER A 240 22.82 18.10 -0.90
N GLY A 241 23.71 18.08 -1.90
CA GLY A 241 25.14 18.35 -1.70
C GLY A 241 25.88 17.23 -0.98
N LEU A 242 25.22 16.09 -0.71
CA LEU A 242 25.86 14.92 -0.13
C LEU A 242 26.96 14.38 -1.07
N PRO A 243 28.08 13.88 -0.51
CA PRO A 243 29.06 13.11 -1.28
C PRO A 243 28.37 11.95 -2.01
N LYS A 244 28.89 11.57 -3.18
CA LYS A 244 28.30 10.54 -4.05
C LYS A 244 28.00 9.24 -3.29
N ASP A 245 28.91 8.80 -2.44
CA ASP A 245 28.77 7.53 -1.70
C ASP A 245 27.70 7.64 -0.61
N ALA A 246 27.62 8.78 0.08
CA ALA A 246 26.58 9.07 1.07
C ALA A 246 25.19 9.20 0.42
N ALA A 247 25.10 9.82 -0.76
CA ALA A 247 23.85 9.89 -1.52
C ALA A 247 23.39 8.49 -1.99
N ALA A 248 24.33 7.64 -2.43
CA ALA A 248 24.03 6.25 -2.77
C ALA A 248 23.58 5.45 -1.54
N ALA A 249 24.21 5.65 -0.37
CA ALA A 249 23.81 5.03 0.88
C ALA A 249 22.39 5.44 1.29
N ALA A 250 22.07 6.73 1.23
CA ALA A 250 20.74 7.25 1.53
C ALA A 250 19.67 6.73 0.54
N GLU A 251 20.01 6.55 -0.75
CA GLU A 251 19.13 5.91 -1.74
C GLU A 251 18.87 4.43 -1.39
N ARG A 252 19.91 3.68 -0.98
CA ARG A 252 19.79 2.27 -0.54
C ARG A 252 18.93 2.15 0.71
N GLU A 253 19.14 3.02 1.68
CA GLU A 253 18.40 3.03 2.94
C GLU A 253 16.90 3.27 2.72
N LEU A 254 16.54 4.29 1.93
CA LEU A 254 15.14 4.52 1.58
C LEU A 254 14.53 3.30 0.87
N LEU A 255 15.25 2.71 -0.10
CA LEU A 255 14.75 1.52 -0.81
C LEU A 255 14.49 0.36 0.17
N TRP A 256 15.37 0.15 1.13
CA TRP A 256 15.19 -0.89 2.15
C TRP A 256 13.96 -0.63 3.03
N GLU A 257 13.79 0.59 3.54
CA GLU A 257 12.61 0.96 4.34
C GLU A 257 11.30 0.77 3.55
N LEU A 258 11.30 1.11 2.26
CA LEU A 258 10.15 0.88 1.39
C LEU A 258 9.90 -0.62 1.17
N LEU A 259 10.92 -1.45 1.01
CA LEU A 259 10.78 -2.91 0.90
C LEU A 259 10.18 -3.54 2.15
N CYS A 260 10.53 -3.02 3.33
CA CYS A 260 9.97 -3.46 4.61
C CYS A 260 8.52 -2.98 4.82
N SER A 261 8.05 -2.01 4.04
CA SER A 261 6.70 -1.48 4.21
C SER A 261 5.60 -2.50 3.85
N PRO A 262 4.43 -2.46 4.52
CA PRO A 262 3.33 -3.39 4.26
C PRO A 262 2.67 -3.18 2.89
N ALA A 263 2.83 -2.00 2.29
CA ALA A 263 2.16 -1.64 1.04
C ALA A 263 2.97 -1.92 -0.22
N ILE A 264 4.24 -2.33 -0.08
CA ILE A 264 5.18 -2.45 -1.21
C ILE A 264 4.69 -3.40 -2.31
N GLY A 265 3.98 -4.47 -1.95
CA GLY A 265 3.43 -5.43 -2.91
C GLY A 265 2.44 -4.80 -3.90
N ARG A 266 1.83 -3.66 -3.57
CA ARG A 266 0.92 -2.92 -4.46
C ARG A 266 1.61 -1.81 -5.27
N ALA A 267 2.93 -1.64 -5.14
CA ALA A 267 3.66 -0.67 -5.94
C ALA A 267 3.46 -0.94 -7.44
N PRO A 268 3.31 0.12 -8.27
CA PRO A 268 3.13 -0.05 -9.70
C PRO A 268 4.34 -0.72 -10.35
N ALA A 269 4.17 -1.41 -11.47
CA ALA A 269 5.27 -2.09 -12.16
C ALA A 269 6.46 -1.16 -12.47
N THR A 270 6.18 0.10 -12.77
CA THR A 270 7.19 1.15 -13.01
C THR A 270 8.12 1.41 -11.83
N PHE A 271 7.61 1.26 -10.59
CA PHE A 271 8.45 1.36 -9.40
C PHE A 271 9.56 0.29 -9.43
N TRP A 272 9.17 -0.96 -9.67
CA TRP A 272 10.11 -2.08 -9.70
C TRP A 272 11.14 -1.94 -10.82
N THR A 273 10.72 -1.49 -12.00
CA THR A 273 11.64 -1.26 -13.12
C THR A 273 12.61 -0.11 -12.83
N SER A 274 12.13 1.02 -12.27
CA SER A 274 12.99 2.18 -11.96
C SER A 274 13.99 1.89 -10.83
N TRP A 275 13.69 0.95 -9.94
CA TRP A 275 14.53 0.52 -8.83
C TRP A 275 15.38 -0.74 -9.13
N ARG A 276 15.21 -1.39 -10.29
CA ARG A 276 15.83 -2.68 -10.65
C ARG A 276 17.35 -2.71 -10.41
N GLU A 277 18.10 -1.73 -10.91
CA GLU A 277 19.56 -1.71 -10.73
C GLU A 277 19.98 -1.52 -9.27
N ARG A 278 19.25 -0.71 -8.50
CA ARG A 278 19.54 -0.51 -7.08
C ARG A 278 19.20 -1.76 -6.27
N LEU A 279 18.11 -2.47 -6.62
CA LEU A 279 17.75 -3.76 -6.03
C LEU A 279 18.84 -4.81 -6.26
N LYS A 280 19.39 -4.87 -7.48
CA LYS A 280 20.52 -5.76 -7.83
C LYS A 280 21.76 -5.44 -6.99
N GLU A 281 22.05 -4.15 -6.77
CA GLU A 281 23.17 -3.73 -5.92
C GLU A 281 22.98 -4.16 -4.46
N ILE A 282 21.82 -3.87 -3.84
CA ILE A 282 21.60 -4.20 -2.42
C ILE A 282 21.39 -5.69 -2.16
N ALA A 283 20.96 -6.46 -3.16
CA ALA A 283 20.83 -7.92 -3.09
C ALA A 283 22.09 -8.66 -3.58
N GLY A 284 23.04 -7.96 -4.19
CA GLY A 284 24.25 -8.53 -4.80
C GLY A 284 25.29 -8.99 -3.78
N ALA A 285 26.05 -10.03 -4.12
CA ALA A 285 27.09 -10.63 -3.27
C ALA A 285 28.41 -9.82 -3.23
N ALA A 286 28.39 -8.52 -3.49
CA ALA A 286 29.59 -7.69 -3.35
C ALA A 286 29.95 -7.58 -1.86
N ALA A 287 30.73 -8.55 -1.40
CA ALA A 287 31.46 -8.53 -0.14
C ALA A 287 32.17 -7.18 0.00
N GLY A 288 31.58 -6.28 0.77
CA GLY A 288 32.07 -4.92 0.99
C GLY A 288 31.00 -3.91 1.39
N GLY A 289 29.74 -4.08 0.94
CA GLY A 289 28.69 -3.07 1.17
C GLY A 289 27.74 -3.32 2.35
N GLY A 290 27.72 -4.54 2.90
CA GLY A 290 26.63 -5.02 3.78
C GLY A 290 26.88 -4.99 5.29
N ALA A 291 27.92 -4.31 5.77
CA ALA A 291 28.17 -4.21 7.21
C ALA A 291 28.89 -2.93 7.65
N HIS A 292 29.56 -2.20 6.75
CA HIS A 292 30.30 -0.98 7.11
C HIS A 292 29.44 0.28 7.25
N ASP A 293 28.24 0.31 6.65
CA ASP A 293 27.38 1.51 6.60
C ASP A 293 26.00 1.35 7.31
N GLY A 294 25.75 0.23 8.02
CA GLY A 294 24.48 0.01 8.74
C GLY A 294 23.26 -0.38 7.89
N GLY A 295 23.43 -0.68 6.60
CA GLY A 295 22.36 -1.16 5.69
C GLY A 295 22.05 -2.66 5.82
N PRO A 296 20.99 -3.17 5.13
CA PRO A 296 20.59 -4.57 5.22
C PRO A 296 21.63 -5.51 4.60
N ALA A 297 21.70 -6.74 5.12
CA ALA A 297 22.53 -7.77 4.50
C ALA A 297 21.91 -8.25 3.18
N ALA A 298 22.73 -8.58 2.18
CA ALA A 298 22.24 -9.05 0.87
C ALA A 298 21.28 -10.25 0.97
N GLY A 299 21.55 -11.19 1.89
CA GLY A 299 20.67 -12.33 2.17
C GLY A 299 19.32 -11.92 2.78
N GLU A 300 19.27 -10.83 3.55
CA GLU A 300 18.04 -10.27 4.10
C GLU A 300 17.17 -9.65 3.00
N VAL A 301 17.79 -8.90 2.09
CA VAL A 301 17.09 -8.34 0.93
C VAL A 301 16.50 -9.47 0.07
N ARG A 302 17.29 -10.51 -0.23
CA ARG A 302 16.83 -11.66 -1.02
C ARG A 302 15.65 -12.39 -0.37
N ARG A 303 15.72 -12.66 0.94
CA ARG A 303 14.60 -13.25 1.70
C ARG A 303 13.36 -12.36 1.63
N ARG A 304 13.54 -11.06 1.84
CA ARG A 304 12.45 -10.09 1.78
C ARG A 304 11.79 -10.09 0.40
N LEU A 305 12.57 -10.14 -0.68
CA LEU A 305 12.02 -10.24 -2.03
C LEU A 305 11.19 -11.53 -2.21
N LEU A 306 11.63 -12.67 -1.69
CA LEU A 306 10.85 -13.92 -1.77
C LEU A 306 9.57 -13.93 -0.91
N GLU A 307 9.49 -13.13 0.15
CA GLU A 307 8.26 -12.95 0.92
C GLU A 307 7.19 -12.18 0.13
N LEU A 308 7.60 -11.35 -0.82
CA LEU A 308 6.69 -10.51 -1.60
C LEU A 308 6.04 -11.30 -2.74
N LEU A 309 4.75 -11.04 -2.92
CA LEU A 309 3.92 -11.52 -4.03
C LEU A 309 3.25 -10.30 -4.68
N PRO A 310 3.99 -9.55 -5.53
CA PRO A 310 3.53 -8.25 -5.99
C PRO A 310 2.23 -8.33 -6.79
N ALA A 311 1.27 -7.47 -6.46
CA ALA A 311 0.04 -7.25 -7.20
C ALA A 311 -0.02 -5.76 -7.59
N PRO A 312 0.70 -5.35 -8.65
CA PRO A 312 0.84 -3.93 -9.00
C PRO A 312 -0.51 -3.23 -9.18
N SER A 313 -0.64 -2.03 -8.63
CA SER A 313 -1.86 -1.22 -8.77
C SER A 313 -2.14 -0.88 -10.23
N GLY A 314 -3.41 -0.93 -10.63
CA GLY A 314 -3.85 -0.59 -12.00
C GLY A 314 -3.88 -1.78 -12.95
N GLU A 315 -3.47 -2.97 -12.51
CA GLU A 315 -3.65 -4.20 -13.27
C GLU A 315 -5.05 -4.79 -13.11
N SER A 316 -5.45 -5.61 -14.09
CA SER A 316 -6.75 -6.28 -14.09
C SER A 316 -6.78 -7.41 -13.07
N SER A 317 -7.85 -7.49 -12.28
CA SER A 317 -8.11 -8.64 -11.40
C SER A 317 -8.70 -9.85 -12.13
N TRP A 318 -9.00 -9.71 -13.43
CA TRP A 318 -9.63 -10.73 -14.28
C TRP A 318 -8.65 -11.53 -15.14
N ARG A 319 -7.36 -11.17 -15.14
CA ARG A 319 -6.32 -11.87 -15.90
C ARG A 319 -5.08 -12.01 -15.02
N PRO A 320 -4.21 -12.99 -15.28
CA PRO A 320 -2.92 -13.07 -14.61
C PRO A 320 -2.11 -11.79 -14.81
N SER A 321 -1.31 -11.44 -13.80
CA SER A 321 -0.48 -10.24 -13.85
C SER A 321 0.56 -10.34 -14.97
N ARG A 322 0.65 -9.29 -15.80
CA ARG A 322 1.73 -9.16 -16.80
C ARG A 322 3.08 -8.87 -16.17
N PHE A 323 3.09 -8.48 -14.89
CA PHE A 323 4.31 -8.25 -14.13
C PHE A 323 4.93 -9.55 -13.60
N THR A 324 4.18 -10.66 -13.58
CA THR A 324 4.67 -11.97 -13.11
C THR A 324 6.02 -12.39 -13.73
N PRO A 325 6.23 -12.36 -15.06
CA PRO A 325 7.53 -12.74 -15.64
C PRO A 325 8.64 -11.77 -15.24
N VAL A 326 8.35 -10.47 -15.23
CA VAL A 326 9.29 -9.40 -14.84
C VAL A 326 9.73 -9.56 -13.39
N TRP A 327 8.84 -10.00 -12.51
CA TRP A 327 9.14 -10.30 -11.12
C TRP A 327 10.08 -11.49 -10.97
N LEU A 328 9.80 -12.60 -11.67
CA LEU A 328 10.68 -13.78 -11.63
C LEU A 328 12.09 -13.47 -12.18
N GLU A 329 12.17 -12.69 -13.26
CA GLU A 329 13.46 -12.19 -13.77
C GLU A 329 14.19 -11.34 -12.72
N LEU A 330 13.48 -10.45 -12.02
CA LEU A 330 14.07 -9.62 -10.95
C LEU A 330 14.58 -10.50 -9.79
N LEU A 331 13.85 -11.54 -9.39
CA LEU A 331 14.31 -12.50 -8.38
C LEU A 331 15.59 -13.23 -8.83
N ALA A 332 15.71 -13.58 -10.11
CA ALA A 332 16.91 -14.18 -10.67
C ALA A 332 18.09 -13.19 -10.68
N GLU A 333 17.88 -11.97 -11.17
CA GLU A 333 18.92 -10.92 -11.27
C GLU A 333 19.45 -10.47 -9.91
N THR A 334 18.60 -10.45 -8.88
CA THR A 334 18.98 -10.11 -7.50
C THR A 334 19.64 -11.28 -6.76
N GLY A 335 19.68 -12.47 -7.38
CA GLY A 335 20.14 -13.70 -6.76
C GLY A 335 19.18 -14.23 -5.68
N ALA A 336 17.98 -13.67 -5.52
CA ALA A 336 16.98 -14.19 -4.60
C ALA A 336 16.54 -15.61 -4.99
N GLU A 337 16.51 -15.92 -6.29
CA GLU A 337 16.22 -17.27 -6.81
C GLU A 337 17.18 -18.33 -6.22
N THR A 338 18.43 -17.99 -5.92
CA THR A 338 19.41 -18.94 -5.36
C THR A 338 18.99 -19.49 -4.00
N LEU A 339 18.13 -18.77 -3.26
CA LEU A 339 17.56 -19.27 -2.01
C LEU A 339 16.51 -20.38 -2.22
N LEU A 340 15.96 -20.47 -3.44
CA LEU A 340 14.99 -21.50 -3.84
C LEU A 340 15.64 -22.70 -4.53
N THR A 341 16.76 -22.48 -5.22
CA THR A 341 17.41 -23.48 -6.10
C THR A 341 18.75 -24.00 -5.57
N GLY A 342 19.41 -23.26 -4.67
CA GLY A 342 20.73 -23.59 -4.13
C GLY A 342 20.74 -24.75 -3.12
N ALA A 343 21.94 -25.26 -2.84
CA ALA A 343 22.16 -26.34 -1.88
C ALA A 343 21.70 -25.97 -0.46
N ALA A 344 21.26 -26.97 0.32
CA ALA A 344 20.65 -26.78 1.64
C ALA A 344 21.55 -26.06 2.66
N GLN A 345 22.88 -26.09 2.47
CA GLN A 345 23.82 -25.42 3.37
C GLN A 345 23.95 -23.90 3.14
N ASP A 346 23.62 -23.38 1.95
CA ASP A 346 23.92 -22.00 1.54
C ASP A 346 22.66 -21.11 1.41
N ALA A 347 21.46 -21.64 1.71
CA ALA A 347 20.20 -21.01 1.34
C ALA A 347 18.99 -21.54 2.13
N ALA A 348 18.18 -20.63 2.70
CA ALA A 348 16.84 -20.76 3.31
C ALA A 348 16.54 -21.97 4.21
N ASP A 349 15.66 -21.81 5.21
CA ASP A 349 15.28 -22.92 6.09
C ASP A 349 14.69 -24.10 5.30
N VAL A 350 14.91 -25.33 5.77
CA VAL A 350 14.38 -26.55 5.14
C VAL A 350 12.88 -26.41 4.91
N GLY A 351 12.41 -26.65 3.68
CA GLY A 351 10.99 -26.53 3.30
C GLY A 351 10.54 -25.12 2.89
N ALA A 352 11.37 -24.09 3.05
CA ALA A 352 11.06 -22.74 2.56
C ALA A 352 10.80 -22.67 1.04
N PRO A 353 11.54 -23.41 0.17
CA PRO A 353 11.24 -23.46 -1.26
C PRO A 353 9.86 -24.05 -1.57
N ALA A 354 9.47 -25.12 -0.86
CA ALA A 354 8.15 -25.74 -1.02
C ALA A 354 7.04 -24.77 -0.59
N ALA A 355 7.19 -24.14 0.58
CA ALA A 355 6.25 -23.13 1.08
C ALA A 355 6.14 -21.92 0.15
N TRP A 356 7.25 -21.47 -0.45
CA TRP A 356 7.23 -20.39 -1.43
C TRP A 356 6.44 -20.76 -2.67
N LEU A 357 6.71 -21.93 -3.27
CA LEU A 357 6.02 -22.39 -4.48
C LEU A 357 4.51 -22.58 -4.24
N SER A 358 4.11 -23.07 -3.07
CA SER A 358 2.71 -23.16 -2.67
C SER A 358 2.01 -21.79 -2.63
N ARG A 359 2.64 -20.78 -2.01
CA ARG A 359 2.09 -19.41 -1.99
C ARG A 359 2.06 -18.78 -3.38
N TRP A 360 3.12 -19.00 -4.17
CA TRP A 360 3.24 -18.52 -5.54
C TRP A 360 2.14 -19.08 -6.44
N GLY A 361 1.85 -20.38 -6.36
CA GLY A 361 0.76 -21.01 -7.11
C GLY A 361 -0.60 -20.36 -6.83
N GLY A 362 -0.90 -20.06 -5.56
CA GLY A 362 -2.10 -19.31 -5.17
C GLY A 362 -2.14 -17.88 -5.72
N HIS A 363 -0.98 -17.21 -5.79
CA HIS A 363 -0.86 -15.85 -6.31
C HIS A 363 -1.05 -15.75 -7.83
N LEU A 364 -0.59 -16.76 -8.58
CA LEU A 364 -0.72 -16.79 -10.04
C LEU A 364 -2.18 -16.90 -10.52
N VAL A 365 -3.04 -17.50 -9.71
CA VAL A 365 -4.41 -17.81 -10.08
C VAL A 365 -5.32 -16.65 -9.65
N PRO A 366 -5.84 -15.83 -10.59
CA PRO A 366 -6.76 -14.77 -10.24
C PRO A 366 -8.06 -15.34 -9.67
N ARG A 367 -8.67 -14.60 -8.74
CA ARG A 367 -9.93 -15.01 -8.11
C ARG A 367 -11.07 -15.11 -9.11
N TRP A 368 -11.08 -14.24 -10.11
CA TRP A 368 -12.10 -14.13 -11.16
C TRP A 368 -11.45 -14.06 -12.54
N GLY A 369 -12.19 -14.39 -13.59
CA GLY A 369 -11.71 -14.29 -14.97
C GLY A 369 -10.83 -15.44 -15.45
N ASP A 370 -9.94 -15.17 -16.39
CA ASP A 370 -9.19 -16.19 -17.14
C ASP A 370 -7.90 -16.57 -16.39
N THR A 371 -7.46 -17.82 -16.57
CA THR A 371 -6.15 -18.32 -16.12
C THR A 371 -5.26 -18.57 -17.32
N GLU A 372 -3.96 -18.35 -17.18
CA GLU A 372 -2.96 -18.60 -18.24
C GLU A 372 -1.79 -19.36 -17.62
N ARG A 373 -1.17 -20.27 -18.38
CA ARG A 373 0.04 -20.96 -17.97
C ARG A 373 1.24 -20.00 -17.97
N SER A 374 2.19 -20.28 -17.07
CA SER A 374 3.38 -19.44 -16.87
C SER A 374 4.65 -20.23 -17.17
N ALA A 375 5.17 -20.11 -18.40
CA ALA A 375 6.43 -20.74 -18.81
C ALA A 375 7.60 -20.42 -17.85
N ALA A 376 7.67 -19.18 -17.35
CA ALA A 376 8.69 -18.77 -16.40
C ALA A 376 8.56 -19.50 -15.04
N THR A 377 7.33 -19.69 -14.54
CA THR A 377 7.10 -20.46 -13.31
C THR A 377 7.43 -21.94 -13.50
N ILE A 378 7.04 -22.52 -14.63
CA ILE A 378 7.33 -23.93 -14.98
C ILE A 378 8.84 -24.16 -15.03
N ALA A 379 9.57 -23.26 -15.69
CA ALA A 379 11.03 -23.32 -15.75
C ALA A 379 11.70 -23.16 -14.37
N LEU A 380 11.19 -22.26 -13.52
CA LEU A 380 11.68 -22.08 -12.15
C LEU A 380 11.43 -23.34 -11.31
N ALA A 381 10.23 -23.93 -11.37
CA ALA A 381 9.91 -25.17 -10.66
C ALA A 381 10.87 -26.31 -11.03
N GLY A 382 11.25 -26.42 -12.31
CA GLY A 382 12.26 -27.36 -12.77
C GLY A 382 13.63 -27.11 -12.15
N ARG A 383 14.06 -25.85 -12.05
CA ARG A 383 15.32 -25.49 -11.36
C ARG A 383 15.27 -25.72 -9.84
N MET A 384 14.10 -25.57 -9.22
CA MET A 384 13.90 -25.83 -7.79
C MET A 384 13.91 -27.34 -7.45
N ALA A 385 13.69 -28.22 -8.43
CA ALA A 385 13.44 -29.64 -8.22
C ALA A 385 14.51 -30.34 -7.37
N GLY A 386 15.79 -30.10 -7.63
CA GLY A 386 16.89 -30.69 -6.86
C GLY A 386 16.81 -30.34 -5.38
N ARG A 387 16.52 -29.07 -5.06
CA ARG A 387 16.37 -28.60 -3.69
C ARG A 387 15.09 -29.13 -3.04
N LEU A 388 13.96 -29.09 -3.75
CA LEU A 388 12.68 -29.61 -3.25
C LEU A 388 12.73 -31.11 -2.93
N ARG A 389 13.40 -31.91 -3.78
CA ARG A 389 13.67 -33.33 -3.49
C ARG A 389 14.51 -33.52 -2.23
N SER A 390 15.59 -32.74 -2.10
CA SER A 390 16.51 -32.84 -0.97
C SER A 390 15.85 -32.46 0.35
N ASP A 391 15.00 -31.43 0.35
CA ASP A 391 14.27 -31.00 1.55
C ASP A 391 13.22 -32.02 1.98
N ALA A 392 12.71 -32.83 1.04
CA ALA A 392 11.69 -33.86 1.24
C ALA A 392 10.39 -33.35 1.92
N VAL A 393 10.13 -32.05 1.85
CA VAL A 393 8.89 -31.42 2.32
C VAL A 393 7.90 -31.35 1.16
N PRO A 394 6.68 -31.93 1.29
CA PRO A 394 5.69 -31.89 0.23
C PRO A 394 5.28 -30.47 -0.17
N VAL A 395 5.22 -30.21 -1.49
CA VAL A 395 4.70 -28.95 -2.03
C VAL A 395 3.18 -28.98 -2.03
N ALA A 396 2.53 -28.14 -1.22
CA ALA A 396 1.08 -27.99 -1.19
C ALA A 396 0.59 -27.04 -2.30
N LEU A 397 0.81 -27.43 -3.56
CA LEU A 397 0.62 -26.57 -4.75
C LEU A 397 -0.78 -25.97 -4.87
N PHE A 398 -1.79 -26.71 -4.42
CA PHE A 398 -3.21 -26.38 -4.57
C PHE A 398 -3.86 -25.80 -3.31
N ALA A 399 -3.12 -25.63 -2.21
CA ALA A 399 -3.69 -25.28 -0.90
C ALA A 399 -4.49 -23.97 -0.90
N SER A 400 -4.06 -22.98 -1.69
CA SER A 400 -4.71 -21.67 -1.81
C SER A 400 -5.44 -21.46 -3.14
N VAL A 401 -5.63 -22.53 -3.92
CA VAL A 401 -6.23 -22.47 -5.25
C VAL A 401 -7.67 -23.02 -5.19
N PRO A 402 -8.67 -22.30 -5.71
CA PRO A 402 -10.02 -22.85 -5.83
C PRO A 402 -10.04 -24.08 -6.76
N GLY A 403 -10.81 -25.12 -6.40
CA GLY A 403 -10.78 -26.41 -7.09
C GLY A 403 -10.98 -26.35 -8.60
N GLN A 404 -11.93 -25.53 -9.04
CA GLN A 404 -12.23 -25.27 -10.46
C GLN A 404 -11.11 -24.56 -11.23
N ARG A 405 -10.00 -24.20 -10.56
CA ARG A 405 -8.84 -23.52 -11.15
C ARG A 405 -7.56 -24.36 -11.14
N TYR A 406 -7.62 -25.62 -10.67
CA TYR A 406 -6.44 -26.48 -10.60
C TYR A 406 -5.74 -26.68 -11.95
N ALA A 407 -6.49 -26.58 -13.06
CA ALA A 407 -5.98 -26.64 -14.42
C ALA A 407 -4.80 -25.70 -14.68
N ALA A 408 -4.80 -24.51 -14.06
CA ALA A 408 -3.79 -23.47 -14.25
C ALA A 408 -2.39 -23.88 -13.77
N LEU A 409 -2.28 -24.90 -12.91
CA LEU A 409 -1.03 -25.36 -12.34
C LEU A 409 -0.67 -26.79 -12.75
N LEU A 410 -1.36 -27.38 -13.75
CA LEU A 410 -1.07 -28.74 -14.22
C LEU A 410 0.33 -28.88 -14.79
N ASP A 411 0.79 -27.90 -15.58
CA ASP A 411 2.13 -27.93 -16.14
C ASP A 411 3.21 -27.84 -15.04
N VAL A 412 2.94 -27.10 -13.94
CA VAL A 412 3.84 -27.06 -12.77
C VAL A 412 3.81 -28.39 -12.03
N LEU A 413 2.63 -28.96 -11.80
CA LEU A 413 2.47 -30.28 -11.18
C LEU A 413 3.23 -31.35 -11.97
N ASP A 414 3.14 -31.34 -13.30
CA ASP A 414 3.82 -32.31 -14.15
C ASP A 414 5.33 -32.22 -14.05
N VAL A 415 5.90 -31.01 -14.00
CA VAL A 415 7.34 -30.82 -13.71
C VAL A 415 7.71 -31.46 -12.38
N LEU A 416 6.98 -31.13 -11.30
CA LEU A 416 7.29 -31.62 -9.96
C LEU A 416 7.26 -33.15 -9.89
N LEU A 417 6.25 -33.77 -10.51
CA LEU A 417 6.13 -35.23 -10.56
C LEU A 417 7.20 -35.88 -11.44
N SER A 418 7.50 -35.29 -12.60
CA SER A 418 8.57 -35.80 -13.49
C SER A 418 9.93 -35.80 -12.82
N GLU A 419 10.12 -34.88 -11.89
CA GLU A 419 11.32 -34.73 -11.08
C GLU A 419 11.23 -35.48 -9.74
N GLY A 420 10.18 -36.24 -9.45
CA GLY A 420 10.04 -36.99 -8.20
C GLY A 420 10.00 -36.10 -6.93
N VAL A 421 9.55 -34.85 -7.06
CA VAL A 421 9.33 -33.94 -5.92
C VAL A 421 8.06 -34.38 -5.18
N PRO A 422 8.08 -34.49 -3.83
CA PRO A 422 6.87 -34.78 -3.08
C PRO A 422 5.85 -33.63 -3.22
N VAL A 423 4.59 -33.95 -3.53
CA VAL A 423 3.50 -33.00 -3.68
C VAL A 423 2.33 -33.43 -2.80
N ASP A 424 1.72 -32.47 -2.09
CA ASP A 424 0.47 -32.70 -1.37
C ASP A 424 -0.73 -32.45 -2.31
N LEU A 425 -1.55 -33.48 -2.49
CA LEU A 425 -2.68 -33.47 -3.41
C LEU A 425 -3.99 -33.28 -2.64
N PRO A 426 -4.86 -32.35 -3.06
CA PRO A 426 -6.10 -32.08 -2.34
C PRO A 426 -7.06 -33.28 -2.44
N PRO A 427 -7.82 -33.58 -1.38
CA PRO A 427 -8.82 -34.63 -1.42
C PRO A 427 -9.90 -34.30 -2.45
N GLY A 428 -10.31 -35.31 -3.22
CA GLY A 428 -11.35 -35.14 -4.25
C GLY A 428 -10.90 -34.35 -5.48
N LEU A 429 -9.59 -34.29 -5.76
CA LEU A 429 -9.01 -33.69 -6.95
C LEU A 429 -9.76 -34.10 -8.23
N SER A 430 -10.13 -35.37 -8.38
CA SER A 430 -10.82 -35.89 -9.57
C SER A 430 -12.14 -35.17 -9.86
N ARG A 431 -12.92 -34.85 -8.84
CA ARG A 431 -14.21 -34.14 -9.01
C ARG A 431 -14.03 -32.67 -9.38
N ARG A 432 -12.88 -32.07 -9.05
CA ARG A 432 -12.63 -30.63 -9.18
C ARG A 432 -11.81 -30.27 -10.41
N LEU A 433 -11.07 -31.21 -10.98
CA LEU A 433 -10.18 -30.96 -12.11
C LEU A 433 -10.94 -30.83 -13.44
N ASP A 434 -11.09 -29.59 -13.92
CA ASP A 434 -11.59 -29.29 -15.26
C ASP A 434 -10.42 -29.04 -16.22
N LEU A 435 -10.27 -29.85 -17.28
CA LEU A 435 -9.20 -29.68 -18.27
C LEU A 435 -9.53 -28.65 -19.35
N GLY A 436 -10.78 -28.18 -19.45
CA GLY A 436 -11.20 -27.22 -20.47
C GLY A 436 -10.27 -26.02 -20.60
N PRO A 437 -10.00 -25.28 -19.50
CA PRO A 437 -9.10 -24.13 -19.52
C PRO A 437 -7.67 -24.48 -19.99
N TRP A 438 -7.12 -25.63 -19.57
CA TRP A 438 -5.77 -26.05 -19.96
C TRP A 438 -5.70 -26.42 -21.45
N LEU A 439 -6.72 -27.10 -21.98
CA LEU A 439 -6.82 -27.46 -23.40
C LEU A 439 -7.02 -26.24 -24.31
N GLU A 440 -7.68 -25.20 -23.83
CA GLU A 440 -7.94 -23.96 -24.57
C GLU A 440 -6.77 -22.98 -24.50
N ASP A 441 -5.91 -23.09 -23.49
CA ASP A 441 -4.75 -22.24 -23.32
C ASP A 441 -3.71 -22.47 -24.44
N ARG A 442 -3.26 -21.37 -25.05
CA ARG A 442 -2.27 -21.32 -26.13
C ARG A 442 -0.99 -20.58 -25.74
N THR A 443 -0.89 -20.16 -24.49
CA THR A 443 0.33 -19.54 -23.98
C THR A 443 1.47 -20.57 -23.88
N PRO A 444 2.74 -20.15 -24.01
CA PRO A 444 3.87 -21.09 -24.03
C PRO A 444 4.06 -21.86 -22.71
N GLY A 445 4.73 -23.02 -22.80
CA GLY A 445 5.06 -23.84 -21.63
C GLY A 445 4.15 -25.05 -21.42
N GLU A 446 3.26 -25.35 -22.36
CA GLU A 446 2.45 -26.57 -22.35
C GLU A 446 3.32 -27.82 -22.21
N ARG A 447 2.90 -28.73 -21.33
CA ARG A 447 3.52 -30.04 -21.14
C ARG A 447 2.62 -31.16 -21.66
N ASP A 448 3.19 -32.33 -21.88
CA ASP A 448 2.43 -33.50 -22.35
C ASP A 448 1.61 -34.19 -21.23
N LEU A 449 1.79 -33.77 -19.98
CA LEU A 449 1.20 -34.37 -18.77
C LEU A 449 1.57 -35.85 -18.57
N ALA A 450 2.69 -36.30 -19.12
CA ALA A 450 3.13 -37.69 -19.06
C ALA A 450 3.40 -38.15 -17.62
N ALA A 451 3.94 -37.29 -16.75
CA ALA A 451 4.22 -37.65 -15.37
C ALA A 451 2.92 -37.83 -14.57
N LEU A 452 1.90 -37.00 -14.81
CA LEU A 452 0.57 -37.19 -14.23
C LEU A 452 -0.07 -38.50 -14.71
N ALA A 453 0.07 -38.83 -15.99
CA ALA A 453 -0.50 -40.05 -16.56
C ALA A 453 0.22 -41.32 -16.10
N ALA A 454 1.50 -41.22 -15.72
CA ALA A 454 2.29 -42.32 -15.16
C ALA A 454 2.03 -42.53 -13.66
N ASP A 455 1.63 -41.50 -12.93
CA ASP A 455 1.35 -41.58 -11.49
C ASP A 455 0.09 -42.43 -11.20
N PRO A 456 0.19 -43.51 -10.39
CA PRO A 456 -0.94 -44.41 -10.14
C PRO A 456 -2.15 -43.75 -9.45
N VAL A 457 -1.93 -42.70 -8.66
CA VAL A 457 -2.98 -41.97 -7.94
C VAL A 457 -3.65 -40.95 -8.85
N LEU A 458 -2.88 -40.27 -9.71
CA LEU A 458 -3.36 -39.21 -10.59
C LEU A 458 -3.86 -39.72 -11.95
N ARG A 459 -3.41 -40.87 -12.44
CA ARG A 459 -3.87 -41.44 -13.71
C ARG A 459 -5.40 -41.61 -13.77
N PRO A 460 -6.10 -42.15 -12.74
CA PRO A 460 -7.55 -42.21 -12.73
C PRO A 460 -8.22 -40.82 -12.70
N VAL A 461 -7.64 -39.87 -11.95
CA VAL A 461 -8.10 -38.47 -11.86
C VAL A 461 -8.06 -37.82 -13.24
N LEU A 462 -6.93 -37.95 -13.94
CA LEU A 462 -6.72 -37.38 -15.26
C LEU A 462 -7.67 -38.03 -16.29
N ARG A 463 -7.81 -39.36 -16.27
CA ARG A 463 -8.77 -40.07 -17.14
C ARG A 463 -10.21 -39.61 -16.95
N GLU A 464 -10.67 -39.45 -15.70
CA GLU A 464 -12.01 -38.92 -15.40
C GLU A 464 -12.19 -37.50 -15.93
N ALA A 465 -11.20 -36.63 -15.72
CA ALA A 465 -11.23 -35.26 -16.19
C ALA A 465 -11.28 -35.17 -17.73
N VAL A 466 -10.47 -35.96 -18.44
CA VAL A 466 -10.50 -36.07 -19.91
C VAL A 466 -11.88 -36.55 -20.40
N GLY A 467 -12.47 -37.55 -19.75
CA GLY A 467 -13.81 -38.05 -20.07
C GLY A 467 -14.90 -36.99 -19.95
N ARG A 468 -14.84 -36.14 -18.92
CA ARG A 468 -15.78 -35.02 -18.74
C ARG A 468 -15.60 -33.92 -19.78
N SER A 469 -14.35 -33.58 -20.12
CA SER A 469 -14.07 -32.54 -21.12
C SER A 469 -14.60 -32.88 -22.52
N ARG A 470 -14.78 -34.17 -22.87
CA ARG A 470 -15.45 -34.58 -24.12
C ARG A 470 -16.93 -34.20 -24.22
N HIS A 471 -17.60 -34.03 -23.07
CA HIS A 471 -19.03 -33.77 -23.00
C HIS A 471 -19.35 -32.29 -22.75
N HIS A 472 -18.36 -31.40 -22.89
CA HIS A 472 -18.56 -29.97 -22.67
C HIS A 472 -19.51 -29.40 -23.75
N PRO A 473 -20.55 -28.64 -23.36
CA PRO A 473 -21.64 -28.20 -24.26
C PRO A 473 -21.19 -27.31 -25.43
N SER A 474 -19.94 -26.84 -25.45
CA SER A 474 -19.36 -26.02 -26.52
C SER A 474 -18.76 -26.84 -27.70
N GLY A 475 -18.66 -28.17 -27.61
CA GLY A 475 -18.22 -29.08 -28.70
C GLY A 475 -16.77 -28.95 -29.18
N ARG A 476 -16.04 -27.88 -28.80
CA ARG A 476 -14.63 -27.63 -29.13
C ARG A 476 -13.59 -28.52 -28.41
N PRO A 477 -13.75 -28.95 -27.16
CA PRO A 477 -12.68 -29.68 -26.45
C PRO A 477 -12.41 -31.11 -26.96
N THR A 478 -13.36 -31.77 -27.62
CA THR A 478 -13.20 -33.16 -28.09
C THR A 478 -12.10 -33.32 -29.15
N LEU A 479 -11.93 -32.35 -30.05
CA LEU A 479 -10.88 -32.36 -31.08
C LEU A 479 -9.48 -32.06 -30.50
N VAL A 480 -9.41 -31.26 -29.44
CA VAL A 480 -8.15 -30.86 -28.81
C VAL A 480 -7.61 -31.99 -27.92
N VAL A 481 -8.50 -32.70 -27.20
CA VAL A 481 -8.12 -33.87 -26.39
C VAL A 481 -7.46 -34.97 -27.24
N THR A 482 -7.96 -35.19 -28.46
CA THR A 482 -7.39 -36.20 -29.37
C THR A 482 -6.06 -35.78 -29.99
N ALA A 483 -5.70 -34.50 -29.92
CA ALA A 483 -4.44 -33.97 -30.44
C ALA A 483 -3.27 -34.12 -29.44
N ALA A 484 -3.56 -34.35 -28.15
CA ALA A 484 -2.57 -34.62 -27.12
C ALA A 484 -2.37 -36.15 -26.95
N PRO A 485 -1.22 -36.72 -27.35
CA PRO A 485 -1.03 -38.19 -27.39
C PRO A 485 -1.29 -38.89 -26.05
N VAL A 486 -0.75 -38.34 -24.97
CA VAL A 486 -0.92 -38.87 -23.60
C VAL A 486 -2.40 -38.87 -23.19
N LEU A 487 -3.14 -37.80 -23.49
CA LEU A 487 -4.56 -37.72 -23.15
C LEU A 487 -5.41 -38.65 -24.01
N ALA A 488 -5.03 -38.84 -25.28
CA ALA A 488 -5.68 -39.80 -26.17
C ALA A 488 -5.51 -41.24 -25.68
N GLU A 489 -4.30 -41.64 -25.27
CA GLU A 489 -4.03 -42.98 -24.70
C GLU A 489 -4.84 -43.29 -23.45
N LEU A 490 -5.12 -42.28 -22.62
CA LEU A 490 -5.93 -42.45 -21.41
C LEU A 490 -7.39 -42.83 -21.71
N LEU A 491 -7.85 -42.68 -22.95
CA LEU A 491 -9.23 -42.94 -23.34
C LEU A 491 -9.45 -44.34 -23.91
N GLY A 492 -8.38 -45.07 -24.25
CA GLY A 492 -8.45 -46.38 -24.91
C GLY A 492 -8.40 -46.23 -26.42
#